data_AF-A0A1B7VH38-F1
#
_entry.id   AF-A0A1B7VH38-F1
#
_cell.length_a   1.000
_cell.length_b   1.000
_cell.length_c   1.000
_cell.angle_alpha   90.00
_cell.angle_beta   90.00
_cell.angle_gamma   90.00
#
_symmetry.space_group_name_H-M   'P 1'
#
loop_
_entity.id
_entity.type
_entity.pdbx_description
1 polymer ?
#
loop_
_entity_poly.entity_id
_entity_poly.type
_entity_poly.pdbx_seq_one_letter_code
_entity_poly.pdbx_strand_id
1 'polypeptide(L)'
;MPNPMPKYQRNLPNFYIAAKGDSQNYTSPGRGGGKKSFPPRNRIQHAETLKQAFEKALENYQQQKLLREPELSVEEAGFYLEFQIPKSELIALEFLENKPKNIELVAVKSSDESEETVSATVFVPEKASDFFALKIEAYRDKETEKGKPQNEPLIARLDDISLGTVRALFTDNLSSFPSSESQEVWWEVWLRHGYRESFQRIAEILTAV
;
A
#
# COMPACT_ATOMS: atom_id res chain seq x y z
N MET A 1 -3.37 35.27 0.54
CA MET A 1 -3.80 35.21 1.96
C MET A 1 -4.14 33.76 2.26
N PRO A 2 -3.60 33.13 3.31
CA PRO A 2 -3.94 31.76 3.63
C PRO A 2 -5.43 31.67 4.01
N ASN A 3 -6.12 30.68 3.47
CA ASN A 3 -7.53 30.42 3.72
C ASN A 3 -7.70 30.10 5.22
N PRO A 4 -8.55 30.80 5.99
CA PRO A 4 -8.71 30.52 7.41
C PRO A 4 -9.26 29.09 7.59
N MET A 5 -8.63 28.32 8.48
CA MET A 5 -9.08 26.97 8.83
C MET A 5 -10.60 26.96 9.09
N PRO A 6 -11.35 25.99 8.57
CA PRO A 6 -12.73 25.80 8.96
C PRO A 6 -12.79 25.65 10.47
N LYS A 7 -13.55 26.52 11.14
CA LYS A 7 -13.76 26.47 12.58
C LYS A 7 -14.64 25.25 12.88
N TYR A 8 -14.03 24.08 13.08
CA TYR A 8 -14.74 22.92 13.58
C TYR A 8 -15.34 23.26 14.96
N GLN A 9 -16.62 22.95 15.17
CA GLN A 9 -17.23 23.08 16.49
C GLN A 9 -16.51 22.11 17.44
N ARG A 10 -15.72 22.65 18.36
CA ARG A 10 -15.02 21.88 19.41
C ARG A 10 -15.93 21.43 20.55
N ASN A 11 -17.21 21.83 20.50
CA ASN A 11 -18.24 21.54 21.48
C ASN A 11 -19.20 20.46 20.96
N LEU A 12 -18.66 19.43 20.28
CA LEU A 12 -19.47 18.26 19.98
C LEU A 12 -19.83 17.58 21.29
N PRO A 13 -21.08 17.12 21.46
CA PRO A 13 -21.45 16.37 22.65
C PRO A 13 -20.54 15.15 22.77
N ASN A 14 -19.94 14.96 23.95
CA ASN A 14 -19.19 13.76 24.25
C ASN A 14 -20.11 12.54 24.08
N PHE A 15 -19.60 11.48 23.45
CA PHE A 15 -20.33 10.21 23.39
C PHE A 15 -20.35 9.56 24.77
N TYR A 16 -21.47 9.70 25.48
CA TYR A 16 -21.72 8.97 26.72
C TYR A 16 -22.43 7.67 26.39
N ILE A 17 -21.69 6.57 26.37
CA ILE A 17 -22.25 5.23 26.23
C ILE A 17 -22.86 4.85 27.59
N ALA A 18 -24.14 5.16 27.78
CA ALA A 18 -24.85 4.89 29.04
C ALA A 18 -25.29 3.42 29.20
N ALA A 19 -25.42 2.70 28.08
CA ALA A 19 -25.84 1.30 28.07
C ALA A 19 -24.64 0.36 28.26
N LYS A 20 -24.79 -0.64 29.14
CA LYS A 20 -23.88 -1.78 29.18
C LYS A 20 -24.14 -2.62 27.93
N GLY A 21 -23.09 -2.95 27.17
CA GLY A 21 -23.22 -3.83 26.02
C GLY A 21 -23.65 -5.24 26.44
N ASP A 22 -24.51 -5.86 25.64
CA ASP A 22 -24.85 -7.27 25.82
C ASP A 22 -23.73 -8.16 25.27
N SER A 23 -23.28 -9.11 26.08
CA SER A 23 -22.32 -10.13 25.64
C SER A 23 -23.01 -11.04 24.63
N GLN A 24 -22.55 -11.00 23.38
CA GLN A 24 -22.94 -11.97 22.37
C GLN A 24 -21.78 -12.92 22.08
N ASN A 25 -22.10 -14.19 21.91
CA ASN A 25 -21.12 -15.17 21.46
C ASN A 25 -20.72 -14.85 20.02
N TYR A 26 -19.42 -14.68 19.80
CA TYR A 26 -18.88 -14.55 18.45
C TYR A 26 -19.23 -15.78 17.64
N THR A 27 -20.05 -15.60 16.60
CA THR A 27 -20.33 -16.63 15.62
C THR A 27 -19.52 -16.31 14.38
N SER A 28 -18.51 -17.12 14.08
CA SER A 28 -17.80 -17.01 12.80
C SER A 28 -18.84 -17.06 11.68
N PRO A 29 -18.84 -16.13 10.71
CA PRO A 29 -19.56 -16.37 9.46
C PRO A 29 -19.09 -17.73 8.95
N GLY A 30 -20.05 -18.62 8.66
CA GLY A 30 -19.76 -20.03 8.42
C GLY A 30 -18.64 -20.19 7.39
N ARG A 31 -17.69 -21.09 7.66
CA ARG A 31 -16.65 -21.49 6.69
C ARG A 31 -17.32 -22.20 5.51
N GLY A 32 -17.92 -21.43 4.62
CA GLY A 32 -18.26 -21.87 3.28
C GLY A 32 -16.96 -22.11 2.53
N GLY A 33 -16.55 -23.36 2.45
CA GLY A 33 -15.47 -23.84 1.58
C GLY A 33 -15.89 -23.77 0.11
N GLY A 34 -16.28 -22.57 -0.35
CA GLY A 34 -16.41 -22.31 -1.78
C GLY A 34 -15.08 -22.65 -2.43
N LYS A 35 -15.13 -23.40 -3.53
CA LYS A 35 -13.94 -23.72 -4.33
C LYS A 35 -13.25 -22.39 -4.62
N LYS A 36 -12.03 -22.19 -4.10
CA LYS A 36 -11.22 -20.98 -4.38
C LYS A 36 -11.04 -20.92 -5.88
N SER A 37 -11.84 -20.10 -6.54
CA SER A 37 -11.67 -19.75 -7.93
C SER A 37 -10.67 -18.61 -7.96
N PHE A 38 -9.63 -18.77 -8.75
CA PHE A 38 -8.72 -17.68 -9.07
C PHE A 38 -9.13 -17.11 -10.42
N PRO A 39 -8.77 -15.84 -10.71
CA PRO A 39 -8.90 -15.31 -12.05
C PRO A 39 -8.20 -16.26 -13.05
N PRO A 40 -8.82 -16.58 -14.19
CA PRO A 40 -8.18 -17.42 -15.20
C PRO A 40 -6.97 -16.68 -15.78
N ARG A 41 -5.75 -17.20 -15.54
CA ARG A 41 -4.49 -16.61 -16.00
C ARG A 41 -3.64 -17.64 -16.72
N ASN A 42 -2.93 -17.22 -17.77
CA ASN A 42 -1.74 -17.96 -18.21
C ASN A 42 -0.63 -17.70 -17.18
N ARG A 43 -0.35 -18.70 -16.35
CA ARG A 43 0.59 -18.61 -15.22
C ARG A 43 1.94 -18.01 -15.60
N ILE A 44 2.55 -18.50 -16.68
CA ILE A 44 3.91 -18.11 -17.08
C ILE A 44 3.89 -16.65 -17.56
N GLN A 45 3.00 -16.35 -18.51
CA GLN A 45 2.86 -15.01 -19.06
C GLN A 45 2.52 -13.98 -17.98
N HIS A 46 1.58 -14.31 -17.09
CA HIS A 46 1.17 -13.43 -15.99
C HIS A 46 2.32 -13.12 -15.03
N ALA A 47 3.08 -14.15 -14.64
CA ALA A 47 4.24 -13.97 -13.77
C ALA A 47 5.32 -13.13 -14.44
N GLU A 48 5.56 -13.30 -15.75
CA GLU A 48 6.52 -12.50 -16.50
C GLU A 48 6.10 -11.03 -16.59
N THR A 49 4.83 -10.75 -16.85
CA THR A 49 4.29 -9.38 -16.85
C THR A 49 4.49 -8.69 -15.50
N LEU A 50 4.09 -9.36 -14.40
CA LEU A 50 4.26 -8.81 -13.05
C LEU A 50 5.73 -8.64 -12.68
N LYS A 51 6.60 -9.57 -13.11
CA LYS A 51 8.04 -9.48 -12.87
C LYS A 51 8.66 -8.27 -13.57
N GLN A 52 8.32 -8.04 -14.84
CA GLN A 52 8.80 -6.87 -15.58
C GLN A 52 8.31 -5.56 -14.96
N ALA A 53 7.05 -5.49 -14.56
CA ALA A 53 6.48 -4.32 -13.88
C ALA A 53 7.19 -4.04 -12.55
N PHE A 54 7.46 -5.10 -11.77
CA PHE A 54 8.23 -5.03 -10.53
C PHE A 54 9.68 -4.57 -10.75
N GLU A 55 10.40 -5.15 -11.71
CA GLU A 55 11.79 -4.78 -12.03
C GLU A 55 11.87 -3.30 -12.44
N LYS A 56 10.94 -2.84 -13.28
CA LYS A 56 10.82 -1.42 -13.64
C LYS A 56 10.57 -0.52 -12.43
N ALA A 57 9.70 -0.95 -11.50
CA ALA A 57 9.46 -0.21 -10.27
C ALA A 57 10.74 -0.09 -9.41
N LEU A 58 11.52 -1.17 -9.33
CA LEU A 58 12.78 -1.20 -8.59
C LEU A 58 13.84 -0.33 -9.26
N GLU A 59 13.98 -0.38 -10.58
CA GLU A 59 14.88 0.49 -11.34
C GLU A 59 14.56 1.97 -11.09
N ASN A 60 13.27 2.35 -11.18
CA ASN A 60 12.83 3.71 -10.88
C ASN A 60 13.17 4.15 -9.45
N TYR A 61 13.00 3.26 -8.47
CA TYR A 61 13.40 3.53 -7.10
C TYR A 61 14.91 3.78 -6.97
N GLN A 62 15.74 2.95 -7.61
CA GLN A 62 17.19 3.13 -7.58
C GLN A 62 17.61 4.47 -8.20
N GLN A 63 16.98 4.88 -9.32
CA GLN A 63 17.23 6.19 -9.92
C GLN A 63 16.83 7.34 -8.97
N GLN A 64 15.66 7.26 -8.33
CA GLN A 64 15.22 8.26 -7.35
C GLN A 64 16.16 8.34 -6.14
N LYS A 65 16.69 7.19 -5.70
CA LYS A 65 17.63 7.10 -4.59
C LYS A 65 18.96 7.79 -4.91
N LEU A 66 19.49 7.62 -6.12
CA LEU A 66 20.73 8.27 -6.56
C LEU A 66 20.64 9.79 -6.60
N LEU A 67 19.44 10.33 -6.86
CA LEU A 67 19.17 11.77 -6.85
C LEU A 67 18.94 12.33 -5.44
N ARG A 68 18.79 11.47 -4.43
CA ARG A 68 18.43 11.90 -3.08
C ARG A 68 19.69 12.31 -2.32
N GLU A 69 19.63 13.50 -1.71
CA GLU A 69 20.72 13.99 -0.88
C GLU A 69 20.94 13.08 0.34
N PRO A 70 22.19 12.73 0.69
CA PRO A 70 22.49 11.86 1.84
C PRO A 70 21.92 12.37 3.16
N GLU A 71 21.78 13.69 3.31
CA GLU A 71 21.28 14.35 4.52
C GLU A 71 19.80 14.09 4.80
N LEU A 72 19.04 13.71 3.75
CA LEU A 72 17.62 13.36 3.79
C LEU A 72 17.36 11.86 4.05
N SER A 73 18.40 11.10 4.41
CA SER A 73 18.28 9.68 4.70
C SER A 73 17.47 9.42 5.97
N VAL A 74 16.59 8.42 5.92
CA VAL A 74 15.76 7.97 7.04
C VAL A 74 16.39 6.71 7.66
N GLU A 75 16.12 6.44 8.93
CA GLU A 75 16.69 5.29 9.67
C GLU A 75 16.42 3.92 9.02
N GLU A 76 15.22 3.71 8.45
CA GLU A 76 14.91 2.52 7.65
C GLU A 76 14.61 2.92 6.21
N ALA A 77 15.57 2.66 5.32
CA ALA A 77 15.39 2.89 3.89
C ALA A 77 14.44 1.84 3.29
N GLY A 78 13.59 2.31 2.38
CA GLY A 78 12.64 1.46 1.66
C GLY A 78 11.94 2.22 0.55
N PHE A 79 10.98 1.55 -0.07
CA PHE A 79 10.17 2.07 -1.15
C PHE A 79 8.72 1.61 -1.00
N TYR A 80 7.82 2.27 -1.73
CA TYR A 80 6.42 1.90 -1.76
C TYR A 80 6.13 1.19 -3.08
N LEU A 81 5.37 0.10 -3.03
CA LEU A 81 4.80 -0.55 -4.21
C LEU A 81 3.30 -0.33 -4.20
N GLU A 82 2.73 0.04 -5.33
CA GLU A 82 1.28 0.07 -5.54
C GLU A 82 0.86 -1.13 -6.37
N PHE A 83 -0.01 -1.96 -5.80
CA PHE A 83 -0.57 -3.15 -6.43
C PHE A 83 -1.99 -2.85 -6.92
N GLN A 84 -2.29 -3.23 -8.16
CA GLN A 84 -3.65 -3.23 -8.68
C GLN A 84 -4.29 -4.59 -8.45
N ILE A 85 -5.49 -4.61 -7.88
CA ILE A 85 -6.21 -5.83 -7.50
C ILE A 85 -7.67 -5.69 -7.94
N PRO A 86 -8.28 -6.70 -8.58
CA PRO A 86 -9.72 -6.70 -8.82
C PRO A 86 -10.50 -6.61 -7.50
N LYS A 87 -11.57 -5.82 -7.47
CA LYS A 87 -12.45 -5.66 -6.28
C LYS A 87 -13.12 -6.97 -5.86
N SER A 88 -13.26 -7.94 -6.78
CA SER A 88 -13.72 -9.30 -6.49
C SER A 88 -12.70 -10.15 -5.73
N GLU A 89 -11.43 -9.73 -5.69
CA GLU A 89 -10.29 -10.50 -5.19
C GLU A 89 -9.59 -9.82 -3.98
N LEU A 90 -10.33 -9.01 -3.21
CA LEU A 90 -9.79 -8.26 -2.06
C LEU A 90 -9.12 -9.12 -0.98
N ILE A 91 -9.38 -10.43 -0.95
CA ILE A 91 -8.67 -11.36 -0.08
C ILE A 91 -7.15 -11.38 -0.35
N ALA A 92 -6.69 -10.88 -1.51
CA ALA A 92 -5.27 -10.69 -1.81
C ALA A 92 -4.57 -9.75 -0.82
N LEU A 93 -5.29 -8.77 -0.25
CA LEU A 93 -4.75 -7.78 0.68
C LEU A 93 -4.12 -8.44 1.92
N GLU A 94 -4.68 -9.56 2.40
CA GLU A 94 -4.17 -10.32 3.54
C GLU A 94 -2.77 -10.89 3.32
N PHE A 95 -2.32 -11.01 2.05
CA PHE A 95 -1.04 -11.61 1.67
C PHE A 95 0.02 -10.58 1.27
N LEU A 96 -0.31 -9.29 1.30
CA LEU A 96 0.60 -8.21 0.95
C LEU A 96 1.51 -7.77 2.11
N GLU A 97 1.18 -8.16 3.34
CA GLU A 97 1.98 -7.83 4.52
C GLU A 97 2.95 -8.96 4.92
N ASN A 98 4.07 -8.58 5.52
CA ASN A 98 4.98 -9.50 6.19
C ASN A 98 5.65 -8.81 7.38
N LYS A 99 5.07 -8.96 8.57
CA LYS A 99 5.58 -8.36 9.82
C LYS A 99 7.05 -8.72 10.13
N PRO A 100 7.48 -10.00 10.00
CA PRO A 100 8.88 -10.36 10.27
C PRO A 100 9.91 -9.66 9.35
N LYS A 101 9.51 -9.29 8.13
CA LYS A 101 10.34 -8.55 7.18
C LYS A 101 10.05 -7.04 7.17
N ASN A 102 9.21 -6.53 8.07
CA ASN A 102 8.76 -5.14 8.12
C ASN A 102 8.08 -4.67 6.82
N ILE A 103 7.40 -5.57 6.11
CA ILE A 103 6.59 -5.23 4.93
C ILE A 103 5.16 -4.95 5.37
N GLU A 104 4.64 -3.77 5.04
CA GLU A 104 3.39 -3.28 5.63
C GLU A 104 2.47 -2.66 4.59
N LEU A 105 1.18 -2.98 4.65
CA LEU A 105 0.15 -2.36 3.82
C LEU A 105 -0.21 -1.01 4.44
N VAL A 106 0.06 0.07 3.73
CA VAL A 106 -0.05 1.45 4.27
C VAL A 106 -1.24 2.23 3.74
N ALA A 107 -1.75 1.88 2.55
CA ALA A 107 -2.95 2.49 1.99
C ALA A 107 -3.72 1.48 1.13
N VAL A 108 -5.05 1.60 1.15
CA VAL A 108 -5.95 0.87 0.24
C VAL A 108 -6.99 1.86 -0.24
N LYS A 109 -7.17 1.97 -1.56
CA LYS A 109 -8.14 2.89 -2.17
C LYS A 109 -8.76 2.25 -3.41
N SER A 110 -10.02 2.56 -3.67
CA SER A 110 -10.64 2.22 -4.96
C SER A 110 -10.01 3.07 -6.07
N SER A 111 -9.78 2.46 -7.24
CA SER A 111 -9.36 3.23 -8.41
C SER A 111 -10.56 4.00 -8.96
N ASP A 112 -10.40 5.30 -9.24
CA ASP A 112 -11.47 6.13 -9.78
C ASP A 112 -11.87 5.76 -11.22
N GLU A 113 -13.15 5.98 -11.52
CA GLU A 113 -13.94 5.78 -12.76
C GLU A 113 -14.48 4.39 -13.08
N SER A 114 -13.74 3.28 -12.90
CA SER A 114 -14.28 1.95 -13.23
C SER A 114 -14.85 1.18 -12.04
N GLU A 115 -14.54 1.55 -10.79
CA GLU A 115 -14.91 0.82 -9.56
C GLU A 115 -14.53 -0.68 -9.51
N GLU A 116 -13.88 -1.22 -10.54
CA GLU A 116 -13.61 -2.65 -10.69
C GLU A 116 -12.28 -3.07 -10.04
N THR A 117 -11.39 -2.11 -9.79
CA THR A 117 -10.05 -2.33 -9.23
C THR A 117 -9.80 -1.53 -7.95
N VAL A 118 -8.86 -2.03 -7.16
CA VAL A 118 -8.41 -1.46 -5.88
C VAL A 118 -6.90 -1.35 -5.93
N SER A 119 -6.40 -0.16 -5.63
CA SER A 119 -4.99 0.12 -5.37
C SER A 119 -4.64 -0.24 -3.94
N ALA A 120 -3.60 -1.04 -3.74
CA ALA A 120 -3.03 -1.36 -2.44
C ALA A 120 -1.57 -0.92 -2.39
N THR A 121 -1.23 0.02 -1.51
CA THR A 121 0.14 0.53 -1.36
C THR A 121 0.83 -0.14 -0.19
N VAL A 122 2.00 -0.72 -0.45
CA VAL A 122 2.79 -1.49 0.52
C VAL A 122 4.17 -0.86 0.66
N PHE A 123 4.59 -0.63 1.89
CA PHE A 123 5.97 -0.29 2.21
C PHE A 123 6.84 -1.54 2.20
N VAL A 124 7.97 -1.48 1.49
CA VAL A 124 8.97 -2.54 1.41
C VAL A 124 10.33 -1.99 1.84
N PRO A 125 10.89 -2.49 2.96
CA PRO A 125 12.26 -2.17 3.36
C PRO A 125 13.26 -2.62 2.31
N GLU A 126 14.35 -1.87 2.13
CA GLU A 126 15.36 -2.18 1.13
C GLU A 126 16.01 -3.57 1.34
N LYS A 127 16.20 -3.96 2.61
CA LYS A 127 16.65 -5.30 3.04
C LYS A 127 15.74 -6.46 2.58
N ALA A 128 14.51 -6.16 2.18
CA ALA A 128 13.49 -7.10 1.70
C ALA A 128 13.07 -6.81 0.25
N SER A 129 13.88 -6.07 -0.50
CA SER A 129 13.61 -5.69 -1.89
C SER A 129 13.38 -6.86 -2.84
N ASP A 130 13.92 -8.04 -2.57
CA ASP A 130 13.72 -9.26 -3.37
C ASP A 130 12.43 -10.01 -3.07
N PHE A 131 11.70 -9.64 -2.00
CA PHE A 131 10.63 -10.45 -1.43
C PHE A 131 9.51 -10.78 -2.42
N PHE A 132 9.00 -9.76 -3.12
CA PHE A 132 7.92 -9.96 -4.08
C PHE A 132 8.42 -10.60 -5.39
N ALA A 133 9.64 -10.28 -5.84
CA ALA A 133 10.24 -10.95 -6.99
C ALA A 133 10.34 -12.47 -6.78
N LEU A 134 10.85 -12.90 -5.62
CA LEU A 134 10.94 -14.32 -5.26
C LEU A 134 9.56 -15.00 -5.19
N LYS A 135 8.52 -14.27 -4.75
CA LYS A 135 7.14 -14.79 -4.73
C LYS A 135 6.58 -14.98 -6.13
N ILE A 136 6.81 -14.02 -7.03
CA ILE A 136 6.39 -14.06 -8.43
C ILE A 136 7.09 -15.23 -9.15
N GLU A 137 8.40 -15.38 -8.96
CA GLU A 137 9.17 -16.49 -9.55
C GLU A 137 8.72 -17.85 -9.02
N ALA A 138 8.54 -17.99 -7.70
CA ALA A 138 8.00 -19.21 -7.13
C ALA A 138 6.58 -19.51 -7.65
N TYR A 139 5.76 -18.48 -7.86
CA TYR A 139 4.47 -18.63 -8.54
C TYR A 139 4.63 -19.11 -9.98
N ARG A 140 5.64 -18.69 -10.74
CA ARG A 140 5.89 -19.18 -12.10
C ARG A 140 6.39 -20.62 -12.15
N ASP A 141 7.35 -20.95 -11.27
CA ASP A 141 8.23 -22.11 -11.49
C ASP A 141 7.99 -23.26 -10.49
N LYS A 142 7.39 -23.00 -9.33
CA LYS A 142 7.30 -23.98 -8.23
C LYS A 142 5.88 -24.42 -7.94
N GLU A 143 5.74 -25.67 -7.52
CA GLU A 143 4.48 -26.20 -7.01
C GLU A 143 4.58 -26.46 -5.50
N THR A 144 3.43 -26.49 -4.85
CA THR A 144 3.23 -27.00 -3.50
C THR A 144 3.16 -28.52 -3.54
N GLU A 145 3.27 -29.17 -2.38
CA GLU A 145 3.10 -30.63 -2.26
C GLU A 145 1.75 -31.15 -2.80
N LYS A 146 0.76 -30.25 -2.91
CA LYS A 146 -0.58 -30.54 -3.44
C LYS A 146 -0.71 -30.28 -4.95
N GLY A 147 0.41 -30.07 -5.65
CA GLY A 147 0.44 -29.81 -7.10
C GLY A 147 -0.12 -28.45 -7.52
N LYS A 148 -0.26 -27.50 -6.59
CA LYS A 148 -0.73 -26.13 -6.88
C LYS A 148 0.44 -25.17 -6.99
N PRO A 149 0.39 -24.14 -7.86
CA PRO A 149 1.44 -23.11 -7.92
C PRO A 149 1.69 -22.47 -6.55
N GLN A 150 2.96 -22.25 -6.20
CA GLN A 150 3.28 -21.54 -4.96
C GLN A 150 2.83 -20.07 -5.05
N ASN A 151 2.49 -19.45 -3.91
CA ASN A 151 2.02 -18.05 -3.85
C ASN A 151 0.80 -17.70 -4.74
N GLU A 152 0.11 -18.68 -5.32
CA GLU A 152 -1.14 -18.51 -6.09
C GLU A 152 -2.19 -17.66 -5.34
N PRO A 153 -2.37 -17.78 -4.01
CA PRO A 153 -3.29 -16.92 -3.26
C PRO A 153 -3.04 -15.41 -3.37
N LEU A 154 -1.82 -15.00 -3.68
CA LEU A 154 -1.49 -13.59 -3.89
C LEU A 154 -1.37 -13.30 -5.39
N ILE A 155 -0.43 -13.96 -6.06
CA ILE A 155 0.04 -13.53 -7.38
C ILE A 155 -1.03 -13.65 -8.47
N ALA A 156 -1.91 -14.66 -8.40
CA ALA A 156 -2.99 -14.83 -9.37
C ALA A 156 -4.07 -13.73 -9.29
N ARG A 157 -4.11 -12.98 -8.19
CA ARG A 157 -5.08 -11.91 -7.92
C ARG A 157 -4.55 -10.51 -8.21
N LEU A 158 -3.26 -10.37 -8.51
CA LEU A 158 -2.67 -9.08 -8.86
C LEU A 158 -2.87 -8.83 -10.36
N ASP A 159 -3.27 -7.62 -10.71
CA ASP A 159 -3.32 -7.16 -12.10
C ASP A 159 -2.01 -6.49 -12.53
N ASP A 160 -1.45 -5.64 -11.66
CA ASP A 160 -0.25 -4.87 -11.95
C ASP A 160 0.51 -4.47 -10.68
N ILE A 161 1.77 -4.07 -10.83
CA ILE A 161 2.66 -3.60 -9.77
C ILE A 161 3.41 -2.37 -10.28
N SER A 162 3.38 -1.28 -9.53
CA SER A 162 4.12 -0.06 -9.86
C SER A 162 4.83 0.54 -8.64
N LEU A 163 5.74 1.48 -8.89
CA LEU A 163 6.37 2.25 -7.82
C LEU A 163 5.34 3.23 -7.24
N GLY A 164 5.07 3.10 -5.93
CA GLY A 164 4.17 3.99 -5.20
C GLY A 164 4.76 5.39 -5.10
N THR A 165 3.96 6.39 -5.45
CA THR A 165 4.28 7.82 -5.32
C THR A 165 3.53 8.43 -4.12
N VAL A 166 3.73 9.72 -3.86
CA VAL A 166 2.93 10.45 -2.84
C VAL A 166 1.43 10.30 -3.10
N ARG A 167 1.01 10.26 -4.38
CA ARG A 167 -0.38 10.03 -4.76
C ARG A 167 -0.89 8.64 -4.36
N ALA A 168 -0.03 7.63 -4.28
CA ALA A 168 -0.40 6.29 -3.83
C ALA A 168 -0.77 6.28 -2.33
N LEU A 169 -0.10 7.12 -1.52
CA LEU A 169 -0.35 7.27 -0.10
C LEU A 169 -1.52 8.21 0.24
N PHE A 170 -2.02 8.96 -0.74
CA PHE A 170 -3.12 9.89 -0.53
C PHE A 170 -4.45 9.14 -0.38
N THR A 171 -5.09 9.30 0.77
CA THR A 171 -6.33 8.60 1.16
C THR A 171 -7.56 9.49 1.17
N ASP A 172 -7.41 10.80 0.99
CA ASP A 172 -8.54 11.72 0.82
C ASP A 172 -9.04 11.68 -0.65
N ASN A 173 -10.12 12.41 -0.94
CA ASN A 173 -10.69 12.50 -2.27
C ASN A 173 -9.65 12.97 -3.29
N LEU A 174 -9.38 12.19 -4.33
CA LEU A 174 -8.35 12.47 -5.33
C LEU A 174 -8.55 13.81 -6.06
N SER A 175 -9.76 14.36 -6.12
CA SER A 175 -10.01 15.71 -6.64
C SER A 175 -9.38 16.84 -5.81
N SER A 176 -9.03 16.55 -4.55
CA SER A 176 -8.30 17.48 -3.67
C SER A 176 -6.77 17.34 -3.79
N PHE A 177 -6.28 16.30 -4.47
CA PHE A 177 -4.85 16.14 -4.70
C PHE A 177 -4.35 17.25 -5.65
N PRO A 178 -3.17 17.86 -5.39
CA PRO A 178 -2.63 18.92 -6.25
C PRO A 178 -2.59 18.53 -7.72
N SER A 179 -3.15 19.38 -8.58
CA SER A 179 -3.18 19.14 -10.04
C SER A 179 -1.89 19.58 -10.73
N SER A 180 -1.09 20.45 -10.10
CA SER A 180 0.24 20.85 -10.55
C SER A 180 1.25 20.79 -9.41
N GLU A 181 2.52 20.58 -9.77
CA GLU A 181 3.63 20.54 -8.81
C GLU A 181 3.87 21.89 -8.12
N SER A 182 3.46 22.99 -8.76
CA SER A 182 3.56 24.35 -8.22
C SER A 182 2.40 24.77 -7.32
N GLN A 183 1.38 23.93 -7.15
CA GLN A 183 0.22 24.27 -6.37
C GLN A 183 0.52 24.12 -4.88
N GLU A 184 0.52 25.25 -4.16
CA GLU A 184 0.61 25.23 -2.70
C GLU A 184 -0.70 24.75 -2.09
N VAL A 185 -0.63 23.66 -1.31
CA VAL A 185 -1.75 23.14 -0.54
C VAL A 185 -1.29 22.84 0.89
N TRP A 186 -2.24 22.89 1.82
CA TRP A 186 -1.98 22.43 3.19
C TRP A 186 -2.11 20.91 3.26
N TRP A 187 -1.16 20.26 3.94
CA TRP A 187 -1.12 18.82 4.13
C TRP A 187 -1.33 18.46 5.60
N GLU A 188 -2.16 17.45 5.84
CA GLU A 188 -2.16 16.69 7.08
C GLU A 188 -1.31 15.43 6.88
N VAL A 189 -0.28 15.24 7.71
CA VAL A 189 0.63 14.10 7.60
C VAL A 189 0.56 13.25 8.87
N TRP A 190 0.30 11.97 8.71
CA TRP A 190 0.29 10.99 9.79
C TRP A 190 1.65 10.30 9.86
N LEU A 191 2.34 10.47 10.99
CA LEU A 191 3.65 9.88 11.22
C LEU A 191 3.55 8.67 12.15
N ARG A 192 4.35 7.65 11.85
CA ARG A 192 4.57 6.54 12.80
C ARG A 192 5.22 7.06 14.07
N HIS A 193 4.93 6.40 15.18
CA HIS A 193 5.58 6.71 16.44
C HIS A 193 7.11 6.63 16.28
N GLY A 194 7.83 7.63 16.79
CA GLY A 194 9.29 7.75 16.67
C GLY A 194 9.79 8.54 15.45
N TYR A 195 8.97 8.81 14.43
CA TYR A 195 9.43 9.45 13.19
C TYR A 195 9.27 10.99 13.15
N ARG A 196 8.75 11.59 14.23
CA ARG A 196 8.46 13.03 14.27
C ARG A 196 9.73 13.88 14.10
N GLU A 197 10.79 13.59 14.85
CA GLU A 197 12.02 14.39 14.83
C GLU A 197 12.71 14.31 13.48
N SER A 198 12.84 13.10 12.93
CA SER A 198 13.37 12.87 11.59
C SER A 198 12.56 13.60 10.51
N PHE A 199 11.23 13.60 10.61
CA PHE A 199 10.37 14.34 9.70
C PHE A 199 10.61 15.85 9.79
N GLN A 200 10.65 16.41 11.01
CA GLN A 200 10.89 17.85 11.22
C GLN A 200 12.25 18.28 10.67
N ARG A 201 13.31 17.50 10.95
CA ARG A 201 14.65 17.75 10.41
C ARG A 201 14.65 17.78 8.88
N ILE A 202 14.02 16.80 8.24
CA ILE A 202 13.92 16.74 6.77
C ILE A 202 13.13 17.93 6.22
N ALA A 203 12.02 18.30 6.85
CA ALA A 203 11.22 19.45 6.44
C ALA A 203 12.00 20.77 6.54
N GLU A 204 12.78 20.96 7.61
CA GLU A 204 13.63 22.13 7.79
C GLU A 204 14.70 22.25 6.69
N ILE A 205 15.37 21.15 6.34
CA ILE A 205 16.35 21.11 5.25
C ILE A 205 15.70 21.53 3.93
N LEU A 206 14.53 20.97 3.60
CA LEU A 206 13.82 21.25 2.34
C LEU A 206 13.20 22.65 2.28
N THR A 207 12.97 23.31 3.42
CA THR A 207 12.44 24.68 3.47
C THR A 207 13.56 25.73 3.44
N ALA A 208 14.79 25.33 3.73
CA ALA A 208 15.96 26.21 3.73
C ALA A 208 16.63 26.36 2.34
N VAL A 209 16.19 25.57 1.35
CA VAL A 209 16.61 25.60 -0.06
C VAL A 209 15.60 26.41 -0.88
#